data_AF-A0A382V115-F1
#
_entry.id   AF-A0A382V115-F1
#
_cell.length_a   1.000
_cell.length_b   1.000
_cell.length_c   1.000
_cell.angle_alpha   90.00
_cell.angle_beta   90.00
_cell.angle_gamma   90.00
#
_symmetry.space_group_name_H-M   'P 1'
#
loop_
_entity.id
_entity.type
_entity.pdbx_description
1 polymer ?
#
loop_
_entity_poly.entity_id
_entity_poly.type
_entity_poly.pdbx_seq_one_letter_code
_entity_poly.pdbx_strand_id
1 'polypeptide(L)' 'MKILITGGAGFIGSAVIRYLIKSTHCEVVNIDKLTYAGNLDSLTEISSSKRYSFELIDIC' A
#
# COMPACT_ATOMS: atom_id res chain seq x y z
N MET A 1 -12.30 -9.49 -3.16
CA MET A 1 -12.50 -8.49 -2.08
C MET A 1 -11.50 -7.36 -2.28
N LYS A 2 -11.94 -6.11 -2.18
CA LYS A 2 -11.11 -4.93 -2.38
C LYS A 2 -10.92 -4.21 -1.05
N ILE A 3 -9.67 -3.94 -0.68
CA ILE A 3 -9.28 -3.39 0.61
C ILE A 3 -8.63 -2.03 0.38
N LEU A 4 -9.15 -1.01 1.06
CA LEU A 4 -8.53 0.31 1.12
C LEU A 4 -7.65 0.38 2.37
N ILE A 5 -6.40 0.79 2.20
CA ILE A 5 -5.41 0.93 3.28
C ILE A 5 -4.93 2.37 3.28
N THR A 6 -4.99 3.03 4.43
CA THR A 6 -4.40 4.35 4.65
C THR A 6 -3.03 4.22 5.32
N GLY A 7 -2.04 5.02 4.92
CA GLY A 7 -0.70 4.97 5.52
C GLY A 7 0.13 3.75 5.08
N GLY A 8 -0.19 3.19 3.90
CA GLY A 8 0.41 1.96 3.41
C GLY A 8 1.87 2.07 2.96
N ALA A 9 2.41 3.29 2.79
CA ALA A 9 3.84 3.50 2.54
C ALA A 9 4.68 3.55 3.82
N GLY A 10 4.05 3.50 5.01
CA GLY A 10 4.73 3.41 6.30
C GLY A 10 5.24 2.00 6.64
N PHE A 11 5.87 1.86 7.81
CA PHE A 11 6.47 0.59 8.25
C PHE A 11 5.48 -0.59 8.30
N ILE A 12 4.42 -0.46 9.13
CA ILE A 12 3.41 -1.52 9.30
C ILE A 12 2.52 -1.61 8.05
N GLY A 13 2.09 -0.48 7.52
CA GLY A 13 1.22 -0.41 6.35
C GLY A 13 1.83 -1.16 5.15
N SER A 14 3.11 -0.95 4.88
CA SER A 14 3.77 -1.62 3.76
C SER A 14 3.92 -3.13 3.98
N ALA A 15 4.15 -3.58 5.22
CA ALA A 15 4.18 -5.00 5.55
C ALA A 15 2.82 -5.67 5.34
N VAL A 16 1.73 -5.02 5.76
CA VAL A 16 0.36 -5.50 5.53
C VAL A 16 0.06 -5.60 4.03
N ILE A 17 0.41 -4.58 3.24
CA ILE A 17 0.19 -4.60 1.79
C ILE A 17 0.99 -5.73 1.14
N ARG A 18 2.28 -5.87 1.46
CA ARG A 18 3.12 -6.97 0.94
C ARG A 18 2.52 -8.33 1.29
N TYR A 19 2.03 -8.53 2.51
CA TYR A 19 1.37 -9.77 2.92
C TYR A 19 0.08 -10.01 2.13
N LEU A 20 -0.80 -9.02 2.00
CA LEU A 20 -2.06 -9.16 1.26
C LEU A 20 -1.83 -9.49 -0.22
N ILE A 21 -0.86 -8.83 -0.85
CA ILE A 21 -0.51 -9.10 -2.24
C ILE A 21 0.13 -10.50 -2.38
N LYS A 22 1.03 -10.92 -1.49
CA LYS A 22 1.74 -12.21 -1.63
C LYS A 22 0.92 -13.42 -1.19
N SER A 23 0.08 -13.28 -0.18
CA SER A 23 -0.55 -14.40 0.53
C SER A 23 -2.06 -14.49 0.35
N THR A 24 -2.69 -13.55 -0.36
CA THR A 24 -4.13 -13.55 -0.59
C THR A 24 -4.50 -13.17 -2.02
N HIS A 25 -5.78 -13.31 -2.36
CA HIS A 25 -6.36 -12.88 -3.64
C HIS A 25 -6.99 -11.48 -3.59
N CYS A 26 -6.75 -10.70 -2.52
CA CYS A 26 -7.35 -9.38 -2.38
C CYS A 26 -6.74 -8.37 -3.36
N GLU A 27 -7.54 -7.38 -3.74
CA GLU A 27 -7.06 -6.14 -4.35
C GLU A 27 -6.84 -5.09 -3.26
N VAL A 28 -5.79 -4.30 -3.42
CA VAL A 28 -5.38 -3.27 -2.46
C VAL A 28 -5.34 -1.91 -3.16
N VAL A 29 -6.02 -0.93 -2.55
CA VAL A 29 -5.86 0.49 -2.84
C VAL A 29 -5.16 1.12 -1.65
N ASN A 30 -3.93 1.58 -1.85
CA ASN A 30 -3.15 2.28 -0.83
C ASN A 30 -3.31 3.79 -0.98
N ILE A 31 -3.85 4.44 0.04
CA ILE A 31 -3.87 5.88 0.19
C ILE A 31 -2.77 6.28 1.17
N ASP A 32 -1.85 7.12 0.72
CA ASP A 32 -0.81 7.67 1.61
C ASP A 32 -0.54 9.12 1.25
N LYS A 33 -0.32 9.97 2.26
CA LYS A 33 0.09 11.36 2.10
C LYS A 33 1.57 11.51 1.72
N LEU A 34 2.35 10.43 1.87
CA LEU A 34 3.82 10.43 1.74
C LEU A 34 4.46 11.53 2.59
N THR A 35 4.13 11.54 3.88
CA THR A 35 4.86 12.34 4.87
C THR A 35 6.30 11.83 5.05
N TYR A 36 7.07 12.41 5.96
CA TYR A 36 8.44 11.95 6.26
C TYR A 36 8.55 10.46 6.59
N ALA A 37 7.47 9.84 7.09
CA ALA A 37 7.42 8.43 7.46
C ALA A 37 7.01 7.49 6.31
N GLY A 38 6.50 8.03 5.19
CA GLY A 38 6.07 7.25 4.04
C GLY A 38 7.21 7.05 3.04
N ASN A 39 7.48 5.80 2.64
CA ASN A 39 8.49 5.50 1.63
C ASN A 39 7.98 4.44 0.63
N LEU A 40 7.88 4.82 -0.64
CA LEU A 40 7.47 3.94 -1.74
C LEU A 40 8.46 2.80 -2.00
N ASP A 41 9.73 2.95 -1.62
CA ASP A 41 10.73 1.88 -1.73
C ASP A 41 10.33 0.64 -0.93
N SER A 42 9.54 0.83 0.14
CA SER A 42 8.99 -0.28 0.94
C SER A 42 8.01 -1.16 0.16
N LEU A 43 7.53 -0.70 -1.01
CA LEU A 43 6.48 -1.33 -1.81
C LEU A 43 6.98 -1.74 -3.20
N THR A 44 8.26 -1.53 -3.53
CA THR A 44 8.84 -1.80 -4.86
C THR A 44 8.62 -3.25 -5.33
N GLU A 45 8.64 -4.21 -4.41
CA GLU A 45 8.42 -5.63 -4.74
C GLU A 45 7.01 -5.94 -5.25
N ILE A 46 6.01 -5.09 -4.94
CA ILE A 46 4.60 -5.32 -5.29
C ILE A 46 4.02 -4.22 -6.18
N SER A 47 4.80 -3.19 -6.52
CA SER A 47 4.33 -2.00 -7.24
C SER A 47 3.83 -2.31 -8.66
N SER A 48 4.31 -3.38 -9.27
CA SER A 48 3.88 -3.85 -10.60
C SER A 48 2.68 -4.81 -10.58
N SER A 49 2.18 -5.17 -9.39
CA SER A 49 1.02 -6.06 -9.26
C SER A 49 -0.24 -5.37 -9.78
N LYS A 50 -0.96 -6.03 -10.69
CA LYS A 50 -2.28 -5.57 -11.17
C LYS A 50 -3.34 -5.45 -10.05
N ARG A 51 -3.08 -6.05 -8.89
CA ARG A 51 -3.95 -6.01 -7.71
C ARG A 51 -3.57 -4.90 -6.72
N TYR A 52 -2.51 -4.15 -6.99
CA TYR A 52 -2.06 -3.04 -6.17
C TYR A 52 -2.27 -1.73 -6.93
N SER A 53 -2.84 -0.75 -6.24
CA SER A 53 -3.00 0.62 -6.72
C SER A 53 -2.61 1.59 -5.61
N PHE A 54 -2.04 2.72 -5.99
CA PHE A 54 -1.55 3.74 -5.08
C PHE A 54 -2.13 5.09 -5.44
N GLU A 55 -2.65 5.80 -4.43
CA GLU A 55 -3.18 7.15 -4.56
C GLU A 55 -2.49 8.05 -3.53
N LEU A 56 -1.85 9.12 -4.02
CA LEU A 56 -1.24 10.15 -3.19
C LEU A 56 -2.32 11.13 -2.72
N ILE A 57 -2.94 10.80 -1.59
CA ILE A 57 -4.08 11.54 -1.04
C ILE A 57 -3.86 11.79 0.45
N ASP A 58 -4.19 13.01 0.87
CA ASP A 58 -4.28 13.39 2.27
C ASP A 58 -5.68 13.08 2.80
N ILE A 59 -5.78 12.42 3.96
CA ILE A 59 -7.06 12.06 4.57
C ILE A 59 -7.59 13.11 5.54
N CYS A 60 -6.72 13.98 6.09
CA CYS A 60 -7.06 15.08 7.02
C CYS A 60 -6.01 16.19 6.98
#